data_AF-A0A7K5UFC3-F1
#
_entry.id   AF-A0A7K5UFC3-F1
#
_cell.length_a   1.000
_cell.length_b   1.000
_cell.length_c   1.000
_cell.angle_alpha   90.00
_cell.angle_beta   90.00
_cell.angle_gamma   90.00
#
_symmetry.space_group_name_H-M   'P 1'
#
loop_
_entity.id
_entity.type
_entity.pdbx_description
1 polymer ?
#
loop_
_entity_poly.entity_id
_entity_poly.type
_entity_poly.pdbx_seq_one_letter_code
_entity_poly.pdbx_strand_id
1 'polypeptide(L)'
;VAYLVIFHILFVLFVWTYWKSVFTLPVQPDKKFHMSYADQERYENEERPEVQRQILAEIARKLPVYTRTGNGGIRFCDRCQLIKPDRCHHCSVCAMCVLKMDHHCPW
;
A
#
# COMPACT_ATOMS: atom_id res chain seq x y z
N VAL A 1 -29.50 -35.30 12.39
CA VAL A 1 -30.00 -33.91 12.22
C VAL A 1 -29.06 -32.88 12.83
N ALA A 2 -28.71 -32.95 14.13
CA ALA A 2 -27.83 -31.95 14.78
C ALA A 2 -26.47 -31.74 14.08
N TYR A 3 -25.73 -32.81 13.75
CA TYR A 3 -24.47 -32.72 13.01
C TYR A 3 -24.61 -32.04 11.65
N LEU A 4 -25.70 -32.31 10.93
CA LEU A 4 -25.97 -31.71 9.63
C LEU A 4 -26.20 -30.20 9.76
N VAL A 5 -26.94 -29.78 10.78
CA VAL A 5 -27.17 -28.36 11.07
C VAL A 5 -25.86 -27.66 11.42
N ILE A 6 -25.05 -28.24 12.32
CA ILE A 6 -23.74 -27.68 12.71
C ILE A 6 -22.82 -27.56 11.49
N PHE A 7 -22.75 -28.61 10.66
CA PHE A 7 -21.95 -28.61 9.45
C PHE A 7 -22.32 -27.46 8.51
N HIS A 8 -23.61 -27.26 8.24
CA HIS A 8 -24.04 -26.19 7.32
C HIS A 8 -23.76 -24.80 7.87
N ILE A 9 -23.88 -24.59 9.18
CA ILE A 9 -23.50 -23.31 9.81
C ILE A 9 -22.01 -23.04 9.56
N LEU A 10 -21.14 -24.01 9.86
CA LEU A 10 -19.70 -23.87 9.64
C LEU A 10 -19.35 -23.70 8.16
N PHE A 11 -20.02 -24.44 7.28
CA PHE A 11 -19.81 -24.36 5.84
C PHE A 11 -20.19 -23.00 5.28
N VAL A 12 -21.34 -22.45 5.68
CA VAL A 12 -21.75 -21.09 5.27
C VAL A 12 -20.76 -20.04 5.76
N LEU A 13 -20.29 -20.14 7.02
CA LEU A 13 -19.27 -19.25 7.56
C LEU A 13 -17.94 -19.36 6.81
N PHE A 14 -17.53 -20.58 6.45
CA PHE A 14 -16.32 -20.83 5.67
C PHE A 14 -16.42 -20.20 4.28
N VAL A 15 -17.50 -20.50 3.53
CA VAL A 15 -17.71 -19.95 2.18
C VAL A 15 -17.82 -18.43 2.22
N TRP A 16 -18.53 -17.88 3.22
CA TRP A 16 -18.65 -16.43 3.38
C TRP A 16 -17.30 -15.76 3.60
N THR A 17 -16.51 -16.26 4.55
CA THR A 17 -15.22 -15.65 4.88
C THR A 17 -14.21 -15.82 3.75
N TYR A 18 -14.19 -16.98 3.09
CA TYR A 18 -13.37 -17.20 1.90
C TYR A 18 -13.75 -16.24 0.75
N TRP A 19 -15.05 -16.11 0.44
CA TRP A 19 -15.55 -15.16 -0.56
C TRP A 19 -15.12 -13.73 -0.24
N LYS A 20 -15.26 -13.31 1.02
CA LYS A 20 -14.83 -11.98 1.45
C LYS A 20 -13.33 -11.78 1.31
N SER A 21 -12.50 -12.78 1.61
CA SER A 21 -11.04 -12.70 1.45
C SER A 21 -10.61 -12.58 -0.02
N VAL A 22 -11.26 -13.32 -0.92
CA VAL A 22 -10.93 -13.33 -2.36
C VAL A 22 -11.40 -12.05 -3.06
N PHE A 23 -12.62 -11.59 -2.76
CA PHE A 23 -13.27 -10.53 -3.54
C PHE A 23 -13.28 -9.15 -2.87
N THR A 24 -12.77 -9.01 -1.65
CA THR A 24 -12.58 -7.68 -1.06
C THR A 24 -11.31 -7.07 -1.63
N LEU A 25 -11.46 -5.99 -2.41
CA LEU A 25 -10.33 -5.31 -3.05
C LEU A 25 -9.37 -4.74 -2.00
N PRO A 26 -8.04 -4.79 -2.26
CA PRO A 26 -7.06 -4.17 -1.39
C PRO A 26 -7.23 -2.63 -1.39
N VAL A 27 -7.02 -2.03 -0.21
CA VAL A 27 -7.18 -0.58 -0.04
C VAL A 27 -5.92 0.15 -0.52
N GLN A 28 -6.10 1.15 -1.38
CA GLN A 28 -5.03 2.03 -1.87
C GLN A 28 -4.81 3.23 -0.97
N PRO A 29 -3.60 3.83 -0.96
CA PRO A 29 -3.36 5.13 -0.36
C PRO A 29 -4.26 6.23 -0.94
N ASP A 30 -4.69 7.15 -0.08
CA ASP A 30 -5.41 8.35 -0.49
C ASP A 30 -4.59 9.19 -1.50
N LYS A 31 -5.29 10.01 -2.31
CA LYS A 31 -4.67 10.93 -3.27
C LYS A 31 -3.65 11.89 -2.65
N LYS A 32 -3.81 12.27 -1.38
CA LYS A 32 -2.85 13.15 -0.67
C LYS A 32 -1.43 12.59 -0.57
N PHE A 33 -1.26 11.27 -0.66
CA PHE A 33 0.06 10.63 -0.64
C PHE A 33 0.71 10.59 -2.02
N HIS A 34 -0.05 10.82 -3.09
CA HIS A 34 0.46 10.89 -4.45
C HIS A 34 1.15 12.22 -4.65
N MET A 35 2.24 12.20 -5.42
CA MET A 35 2.96 13.42 -5.76
C MET A 35 2.08 14.32 -6.63
N SER A 36 2.19 15.63 -6.41
CA SER A 36 1.64 16.59 -7.35
C SER A 36 2.43 16.54 -8.66
N TYR A 37 1.83 16.96 -9.77
CA TYR A 37 2.52 17.02 -11.07
C TYR A 37 3.83 17.84 -10.99
N ALA A 38 3.78 19.00 -10.33
CA ALA A 38 4.95 19.86 -10.17
C ALA A 38 6.05 19.20 -9.33
N ASP A 39 5.69 18.47 -8.28
CA ASP A 39 6.68 17.74 -7.46
C ASP A 39 7.27 16.55 -8.21
N GLN A 40 6.46 15.87 -9.04
CA GLN A 40 6.92 14.77 -9.89
C GLN A 40 7.93 15.27 -10.92
N GLU A 41 7.61 16.35 -11.64
CA GLU A 41 8.51 16.99 -12.60
C GLU A 41 9.83 17.44 -11.94
N ARG A 42 9.76 18.03 -10.73
CA ARG A 42 10.95 18.41 -9.95
C ARG A 42 11.83 17.21 -9.59
N TYR A 43 11.21 16.08 -9.23
CA TYR A 43 11.93 14.86 -8.85
C TYR A 43 12.58 14.16 -10.05
N GLU A 44 11.84 14.06 -11.16
CA GLU A 44 12.29 13.38 -12.38
C GLU A 44 13.41 14.14 -13.10
N ASN A 45 13.37 15.48 -13.08
CA ASN A 45 14.39 16.32 -13.71
C ASN A 45 15.70 16.45 -12.90
N GLU A 46 15.73 15.98 -11.65
CA GLU A 46 16.90 16.11 -10.79
C GLU A 46 17.76 14.84 -10.82
N GLU A 47 18.97 14.96 -11.37
CA GLU A 47 19.92 13.84 -11.47
C GLU A 47 20.63 13.54 -10.14
N ARG A 48 20.70 14.53 -9.22
CA ARG A 48 21.45 14.36 -7.97
C ARG A 48 20.59 13.63 -6.92
N PRO A 49 21.03 12.45 -6.45
CA PRO A 49 20.22 11.63 -5.54
C PRO A 49 19.99 12.28 -4.17
N GLU A 50 20.91 13.14 -3.70
CA GLU A 50 20.72 13.84 -2.43
C GLU A 50 19.63 14.91 -2.51
N VAL A 51 19.46 15.55 -3.66
CA VAL A 51 18.38 16.54 -3.86
C VAL A 51 17.04 15.84 -4.02
N GLN A 52 16.99 14.72 -4.73
CA GLN A 52 15.79 13.86 -4.79
C GLN A 52 15.32 13.44 -3.40
N ARG A 53 16.24 13.03 -2.52
CA ARG A 53 15.92 12.71 -1.11
C ARG A 53 15.34 13.90 -0.35
N GLN A 54 15.88 15.10 -0.57
CA GLN A 54 15.37 16.33 0.05
C GLN A 54 13.96 16.67 -0.43
N ILE A 55 13.67 16.53 -1.72
CA ILE A 55 12.32 16.72 -2.29
C ILE A 55 11.32 15.77 -1.62
N LEU A 56 11.64 14.47 -1.57
CA LEU A 56 10.79 13.48 -0.91
C LEU A 56 10.58 13.78 0.57
N ALA A 57 11.62 14.25 1.28
CA ALA A 57 11.52 14.65 2.68
C ALA A 57 10.63 15.88 2.89
N GLU A 58 10.70 16.87 1.99
CA GLU A 58 9.86 18.06 2.03
C GLU A 58 8.37 17.71 1.89
N ILE A 59 8.04 16.83 0.94
CA ILE A 59 6.68 16.34 0.70
C ILE A 59 6.20 15.53 1.90
N ALA A 60 7.01 14.59 2.38
CA ALA A 60 6.68 13.72 3.50
C ALA A 60 6.39 14.48 4.80
N ARG A 61 7.04 15.65 5.01
CA ARG A 61 6.79 16.50 6.19
C ARG A 61 5.35 17.01 6.28
N LYS A 62 4.64 17.09 5.16
CA LYS A 62 3.22 17.51 5.08
C LYS A 62 2.25 16.35 5.31
N LEU A 63 2.75 15.12 5.51
CA LEU A 63 1.96 13.90 5.59
C LEU A 63 2.14 13.20 6.94
N PRO A 64 1.14 12.42 7.41
CA PRO A 64 1.25 11.63 8.64
C PRO A 64 2.07 10.36 8.38
N VAL A 65 3.39 10.50 8.18
CA VAL A 65 4.33 9.39 7.91
C VAL A 65 5.52 9.40 8.87
N TYR A 66 5.59 8.39 9.72
CA TYR A 66 6.59 8.31 10.79
C TYR A 66 7.69 7.29 10.49
N THR A 67 7.40 6.29 9.66
CA THR A 67 8.38 5.25 9.32
C THR A 67 9.34 5.70 8.21
N ARG A 68 10.54 5.13 8.21
CA ARG A 68 11.61 5.39 7.23
C ARG A 68 12.16 4.07 6.68
N THR A 69 12.95 4.14 5.62
CA THR A 69 13.73 3.00 5.12
C THR A 69 14.88 2.67 6.09
N GLY A 70 15.55 1.53 5.89
CA GLY A 70 16.66 1.11 6.77
C GLY A 70 17.85 2.09 6.81
N ASN A 71 18.01 2.92 5.77
CA ASN A 71 19.00 4.00 5.70
C ASN A 71 18.43 5.38 6.09
N GLY A 72 17.26 5.44 6.73
CA GLY A 72 16.64 6.69 7.21
C GLY A 72 15.90 7.51 6.15
N GLY A 73 15.88 7.08 4.90
CA GLY A 73 15.17 7.76 3.80
C GLY A 73 13.65 7.66 3.86
N ILE A 74 12.98 8.50 3.08
CA ILE A 74 11.53 8.44 2.90
C ILE A 74 11.16 7.18 2.11
N ARG A 75 10.11 6.47 2.56
CA ARG A 75 9.58 5.31 1.85
C ARG A 75 8.79 5.81 0.64
N PHE A 76 9.38 5.73 -0.54
CA PHE A 76 8.77 6.15 -1.80
C PHE A 76 8.42 4.95 -2.70
N CYS A 77 7.46 5.12 -3.61
CA CYS A 77 7.14 4.17 -4.67
C CYS A 77 7.30 4.83 -6.04
N ASP A 78 8.36 4.51 -6.78
CA ASP A 78 8.58 5.08 -8.13
C ASP A 78 7.52 4.65 -9.14
N ARG A 79 6.96 3.44 -8.99
CA ARG A 79 5.91 2.93 -9.89
C ARG A 79 4.57 3.64 -9.74
N CYS A 80 4.21 3.99 -8.50
CA CYS A 80 2.93 4.63 -8.18
C CYS A 80 3.06 6.15 -7.97
N GLN A 81 4.27 6.70 -8.02
CA GLN A 81 4.59 8.12 -7.78
C GLN A 81 3.94 8.64 -6.47
N LEU A 82 4.14 7.92 -5.37
CA LEU A 82 3.56 8.26 -4.07
C LEU A 82 4.51 8.02 -2.90
N ILE A 83 4.38 8.85 -1.86
CA ILE A 83 5.01 8.61 -0.56
C ILE A 83 4.24 7.48 0.13
N LYS A 84 4.89 6.35 0.42
CA LYS A 84 4.26 5.18 1.03
C LYS A 84 3.81 5.53 2.46
N PRO A 85 2.51 5.44 2.77
CA PRO A 85 2.04 5.50 4.15
C PRO A 85 2.70 4.43 5.03
N ASP A 86 2.65 4.63 6.33
CA ASP A 86 3.16 3.63 7.28
C ASP A 86 2.46 2.29 7.06
N ARG A 87 3.26 1.22 7.03
CA ARG A 87 2.82 -0.17 6.72
C ARG A 87 2.25 -0.39 5.31
N CYS A 88 2.34 0.59 4.40
CA CYS A 88 1.99 0.40 2.99
C CYS A 88 3.14 -0.27 2.23
N HIS A 89 2.83 -1.22 1.33
CA HIS A 89 3.81 -1.83 0.44
C HIS A 89 3.26 -1.90 -0.99
N HIS A 90 4.15 -1.90 -1.99
CA HIS A 90 3.77 -2.08 -3.39
C HIS A 90 3.70 -3.57 -3.69
N CYS A 91 2.54 -4.04 -4.14
CA CYS A 91 2.39 -5.39 -4.65
C CYS A 91 2.62 -5.36 -6.17
N SER A 92 3.66 -6.06 -6.64
CA SER A 92 3.95 -6.16 -8.07
C SER A 92 2.86 -6.93 -8.84
N VAL A 93 2.20 -7.89 -8.19
CA VAL A 93 1.13 -8.69 -8.80
C VAL A 93 -0.15 -7.88 -8.95
N CYS A 94 -0.56 -7.15 -7.91
CA CYS A 94 -1.71 -6.23 -7.99
C CYS A 94 -1.38 -4.92 -8.70
N ALA A 95 -0.11 -4.66 -9.07
CA ALA A 95 0.38 -3.44 -9.69
C ALA A 95 0.00 -2.13 -8.96
N MET A 96 -0.06 -2.18 -7.62
CA MET A 96 -0.56 -1.07 -6.80
C MET A 96 0.07 -1.05 -5.41
N CYS A 97 0.06 0.12 -4.77
CA CYS A 97 0.36 0.22 -3.34
C CYS A 97 -0.86 -0.20 -2.51
N VAL A 98 -0.63 -1.07 -1.53
CA VAL A 98 -1.66 -1.61 -0.64
C VAL A 98 -1.38 -1.18 0.80
N LEU A 99 -2.39 -0.58 1.45
CA LEU A 99 -2.32 -0.17 2.85
C LEU A 99 -2.28 -1.39 3.78
N LYS A 100 -1.41 -1.35 4.80
CA LYS A 100 -1.22 -2.45 5.77
C LYS A 100 -1.04 -3.81 5.08
N MET A 101 -0.35 -3.82 3.94
CA MET A 101 -0.11 -5.04 3.17
C MET A 101 0.66 -6.05 4.03
N ASP A 102 0.12 -7.27 4.09
CA ASP A 102 0.79 -8.40 4.70
C ASP A 102 1.54 -9.18 3.62
N HIS A 103 0.80 -9.87 2.74
CA HIS A 103 1.33 -10.55 1.57
C HIS A 103 0.28 -10.59 0.45
N HIS A 104 0.71 -11.01 -0.75
CA HIS A 104 -0.21 -11.37 -1.83
C HIS A 104 -0.48 -12.87 -1.74
N CYS A 105 -1.73 -13.25 -1.47
CA CYS A 105 -2.13 -14.66 -1.34
C CYS A 105 -2.51 -15.22 -2.73
N PRO A 106 -1.88 -16.32 -3.19
CA PRO A 106 -2.24 -16.96 -4.46
C PRO A 106 -3.45 -17.92 -4.35
N TRP A 107 -4.03 -18.06 -3.15
CA TRP A 107 -5.17 -18.94 -2.81
C TRP A 107 -6.40 -18.12 -2.47
#